data_AF-A0A167MDS1-F1
#
_entry.id   AF-A0A167MDS1-F1
#
_cell.length_a   1.000
_cell.length_b   1.000
_cell.length_c   1.000
_cell.angle_alpha   90.00
_cell.angle_beta   90.00
_cell.angle_gamma   90.00
#
_symmetry.space_group_name_H-M   'P 1'
#
loop_
_entity.id
_entity.type
_entity.pdbx_description
1 polymer ?
#
loop_
_entity_poly.entity_id
_entity_poly.type
_entity_poly.pdbx_seq_one_letter_code
_entity_poly.pdbx_strand_id
1 'polypeptide(L)'
;MRYFELFNLPVSYDVDLALLNQRYLELQRAVHPDKFAGKSEREKLMAVQKTSEINDALAVLKHPAKRAEYMLSEQGVDIRAEQQTLQDPEFLMQQMELREALEDIQHSSDPEDEIDAFEAQIKQLDTQYSAQLAEQLVSQDTAVLEVAADNIRKLKFIYKLREELSRIEDSLFD
;
A
#
# COMPACT_ATOMS: atom_id res chain seq x y z
N MET A 1 -4.41 -8.65 14.72
CA MET A 1 -4.39 -7.36 13.99
C MET A 1 -3.56 -6.32 14.76
N ARG A 2 -2.32 -6.70 15.11
CA ARG A 2 -1.46 -5.95 16.05
C ARG A 2 -1.21 -4.50 15.64
N TYR A 3 -1.02 -4.20 14.35
CA TYR A 3 -0.73 -2.83 13.93
C TYR A 3 -1.92 -1.88 14.10
N PHE A 4 -3.15 -2.35 13.87
CA PHE A 4 -4.34 -1.55 14.14
C PHE A 4 -4.48 -1.27 15.64
N GLU A 5 -4.25 -2.29 16.47
CA GLU A 5 -4.26 -2.17 17.93
C GLU A 5 -3.18 -1.19 18.44
N LEU A 6 -1.97 -1.23 17.85
CA LEU A 6 -0.87 -0.34 18.21
C LEU A 6 -1.25 1.14 18.07
N PHE A 7 -1.96 1.50 17.00
CA PHE A 7 -2.45 2.86 16.77
C PHE A 7 -3.83 3.13 17.36
N ASN A 8 -4.43 2.16 18.05
CA ASN A 8 -5.80 2.24 18.57
C ASN A 8 -6.81 2.63 17.46
N LEU A 9 -6.72 1.93 16.33
CA LEU A 9 -7.58 2.09 15.16
C LEU A 9 -8.51 0.88 15.01
N PRO A 10 -9.73 1.06 14.46
CA PRO A 10 -10.55 -0.07 14.05
C PRO A 10 -9.85 -0.86 12.95
N VAL A 11 -10.05 -2.18 12.96
CA VAL A 11 -9.60 -3.05 11.88
C VAL A 11 -10.47 -2.80 10.65
N SER A 12 -9.93 -2.06 9.69
CA SER A 12 -10.60 -1.71 8.44
C SER A 12 -9.58 -1.49 7.34
N TYR A 13 -9.96 -1.81 6.10
CA TYR A 13 -9.20 -1.38 4.94
C TYR A 13 -9.27 0.14 4.75
N ASP A 14 -10.39 0.76 5.08
CA ASP A 14 -10.58 2.20 5.01
C ASP A 14 -10.08 2.87 6.29
N VAL A 15 -8.77 3.10 6.36
CA VAL A 15 -8.13 3.76 7.49
C VAL A 15 -8.20 5.27 7.34
N ASP A 16 -8.64 5.95 8.40
CA ASP A 16 -8.48 7.39 8.55
C ASP A 16 -6.99 7.73 8.70
N LEU A 17 -6.38 8.22 7.62
CA LEU A 17 -4.96 8.57 7.59
C LEU A 17 -4.61 9.78 8.47
N ALA A 18 -5.56 10.68 8.72
CA ALA A 18 -5.35 11.81 9.61
C ALA A 18 -5.27 11.32 11.07
N LEU A 19 -6.19 10.44 11.46
CA LEU A 19 -6.16 9.80 12.78
C LEU A 19 -4.92 8.92 12.94
N LEU A 20 -4.55 8.12 11.94
CA LEU A 20 -3.32 7.33 11.96
C LEU A 20 -2.09 8.21 12.21
N ASN A 21 -1.97 9.33 11.50
CA ASN A 21 -0.86 10.27 11.68
C ASN A 21 -0.86 10.91 13.07
N GLN A 22 -2.04 11.28 13.60
CA GLN A 22 -2.14 11.78 14.98
C GLN A 22 -1.62 10.75 15.99
N ARG A 23 -2.08 9.50 15.88
CA ARG A 23 -1.68 8.39 16.76
C ARG A 23 -0.19 8.08 16.65
N TYR A 24 0.36 8.14 15.44
CA TYR A 24 1.80 8.03 15.21
C TYR A 24 2.60 9.09 15.96
N LEU A 25 2.22 10.36 15.87
CA LEU A 25 2.93 11.44 16.57
C LEU A 25 2.84 11.30 18.10
N GLU A 26 1.70 10.84 18.62
CA GLU A 26 1.52 10.52 20.05
C GLU A 26 2.49 9.42 20.51
N LEU A 27 2.56 8.31 19.75
CA LEU A 27 3.45 7.18 20.05
C LEU A 27 4.93 7.55 19.92
N GLN A 28 5.33 8.24 18.84
CA GLN A 28 6.70 8.71 18.63
C GLN A 28 7.19 9.57 19.80
N ARG A 29 6.35 10.51 20.27
CA ARG A 29 6.68 11.33 21.45
C ARG A 29 6.87 10.48 22.70
N ALA A 30 6.15 9.37 22.86
CA ALA A 30 6.27 8.49 24.02
C ALA A 30 7.59 7.69 24.02
N VAL A 31 8.09 7.30 22.84
CA VAL A 31 9.28 6.44 22.69
C VAL A 31 10.55 7.18 22.26
N HIS A 32 10.50 8.51 22.10
CA HIS A 32 11.61 9.32 21.59
C HIS A 32 12.94 9.04 22.34
N PRO A 33 14.07 8.82 21.62
CA PRO A 33 15.36 8.46 22.22
C PRO A 33 15.83 9.40 23.33
N ASP A 34 15.55 10.70 23.23
CA ASP A 34 15.91 11.69 24.24
C ASP A 34 15.31 11.39 25.63
N LYS A 35 14.13 10.76 25.69
CA LYS A 35 13.52 10.34 26.97
C LYS A 35 14.29 9.18 27.63
N PHE A 36 15.14 8.50 26.87
CA PHE A 36 15.90 7.33 27.29
C PHE A 36 17.42 7.57 27.33
N ALA A 37 17.90 8.77 27.01
CA ALA A 37 19.33 9.10 27.00
C ALA A 37 20.02 8.84 28.36
N GLY A 38 19.33 9.11 29.48
CA GLY A 38 19.80 8.84 30.84
C GLY A 38 19.38 7.49 31.43
N LYS A 39 18.80 6.60 30.62
CA LYS A 39 18.29 5.29 31.06
C LYS A 39 19.32 4.17 30.86
N SER A 40 19.02 2.98 31.37
CA SER A 40 19.88 1.81 31.17
C SER A 40 19.97 1.42 29.68
N GLU A 41 21.03 0.74 29.29
CA GLU A 41 21.19 0.23 27.91
C GLU A 41 20.04 -0.67 27.47
N ARG A 42 19.47 -1.45 28.41
CA ARG A 42 18.28 -2.27 28.15
C ARG A 42 17.06 -1.41 27.78
N GLU A 43 16.83 -0.32 28.51
CA GLU A 43 15.71 0.59 28.24
C GLU A 43 15.90 1.35 26.92
N LYS A 44 17.13 1.76 26.60
CA LYS A 44 17.46 2.37 25.31
C LYS A 44 17.18 1.41 24.15
N LEU A 45 17.62 0.15 24.26
CA LEU A 45 17.38 -0.88 23.25
C LEU A 45 15.88 -1.13 23.05
N MET A 46 15.11 -1.20 24.13
CA MET A 46 13.65 -1.33 24.06
C MET A 46 12.99 -0.14 23.37
N ALA A 47 13.47 1.09 23.62
CA ALA A 47 12.95 2.28 22.94
C ALA A 47 13.21 2.25 21.43
N VAL A 48 14.41 1.82 21.01
CA VAL A 48 14.75 1.66 19.60
C VAL A 48 13.87 0.61 18.93
N GLN A 49 13.68 -0.56 19.55
CA GLN A 49 12.82 -1.62 19.02
C GLN A 49 11.37 -1.15 18.85
N LYS A 50 10.81 -0.47 19.86
CA LYS A 50 9.46 0.10 19.78
C LYS A 50 9.35 1.15 18.69
N THR A 51 10.36 2.00 18.54
CA THR A 51 10.39 3.03 17.48
C THR A 51 10.37 2.38 16.10
N SER A 52 11.15 1.31 15.89
CA SER A 52 11.11 0.53 14.65
C SER A 52 9.72 -0.04 14.39
N GLU A 53 9.13 -0.71 15.39
CA GLU A 53 7.79 -1.30 15.27
C GLU A 53 6.71 -0.27 14.89
N ILE A 54 6.74 0.92 15.51
CA ILE A 54 5.82 2.02 15.20
C ILE A 54 6.00 2.50 13.76
N ASN A 55 7.24 2.65 13.29
CA ASN A 55 7.52 3.08 11.92
C ASN A 55 7.08 2.03 10.89
N ASP A 56 7.35 0.75 11.16
CA ASP A 56 6.93 -0.36 10.30
C ASP A 56 5.40 -0.44 10.20
N ALA A 57 4.72 -0.34 11.35
CA ALA A 57 3.27 -0.33 11.41
C ALA A 57 2.68 0.87 10.65
N LEU A 58 3.27 2.07 10.78
CA LEU A 58 2.85 3.25 10.02
C LEU A 58 3.02 3.00 8.52
N ALA A 59 4.17 2.49 8.08
CA ALA A 59 4.46 2.24 6.68
C ALA A 59 3.48 1.22 6.06
N VAL A 60 3.09 0.20 6.84
CA VAL A 60 2.10 -0.80 6.45
C VAL A 60 0.70 -0.18 6.37
N LEU A 61 0.24 0.47 7.43
CA LEU A 61 -1.13 0.99 7.49
C LEU A 61 -1.36 2.22 6.61
N LYS A 62 -0.32 2.98 6.26
CA LYS A 62 -0.44 4.16 5.39
C LYS A 62 -0.65 3.78 3.93
N HIS A 63 0.00 2.71 3.45
CA HIS A 63 -0.03 2.33 2.05
C HIS A 63 -1.14 1.30 1.77
N PRO A 64 -2.15 1.59 0.91
CA PRO A 64 -3.31 0.71 0.72
C PRO A 64 -2.96 -0.74 0.36
N ALA A 65 -2.06 -0.96 -0.61
CA ALA A 65 -1.62 -2.31 -0.96
C ALA A 65 -0.91 -3.07 0.19
N LYS A 66 -0.05 -2.41 0.97
CA LYS A 66 0.61 -3.02 2.14
C LYS A 66 -0.39 -3.31 3.26
N ARG A 67 -1.36 -2.42 3.45
CA ARG A 67 -2.43 -2.58 4.43
C ARG A 67 -3.32 -3.78 4.09
N ALA A 68 -3.74 -3.93 2.84
CA ALA A 68 -4.49 -5.11 2.40
C ALA A 68 -3.69 -6.40 2.57
N GLU A 69 -2.43 -6.40 2.14
CA GLU A 69 -1.53 -7.56 2.32
C GLU A 69 -1.38 -7.94 3.81
N TYR A 70 -1.24 -6.96 4.69
CA TYR A 70 -1.18 -7.19 6.13
C TYR A 70 -2.49 -7.80 6.66
N MET A 71 -3.64 -7.21 6.31
CA MET A 71 -4.96 -7.71 6.73
C MET A 71 -5.21 -9.14 6.24
N LEU A 72 -4.76 -9.48 5.03
CA LEU A 72 -4.89 -10.80 4.45
C LEU A 72 -3.98 -11.82 5.17
N SER A 73 -2.73 -11.43 5.46
CA SER A 73 -1.77 -12.29 6.19
C SER A 73 -2.24 -12.63 7.62
N GLU A 74 -2.92 -11.69 8.29
CA GLU A 74 -3.50 -11.91 9.62
C GLU A 74 -4.68 -12.91 9.60
N GLN A 75 -5.22 -13.20 8.41
CA GLN A 75 -6.25 -14.22 8.17
C GLN A 75 -5.66 -15.55 7.68
N GLY A 76 -4.33 -15.66 7.63
CA GLY A 76 -3.62 -16.90 7.29
C GLY A 76 -3.33 -17.09 5.79
N VAL A 77 -3.60 -16.10 4.95
CA VAL A 77 -3.28 -16.12 3.52
C VAL A 77 -2.05 -15.24 3.26
N ASP A 78 -0.92 -15.86 2.93
CA ASP A 78 0.34 -15.14 2.66
C ASP A 78 0.68 -15.11 1.17
N ILE A 79 0.35 -13.99 0.54
CA ILE A 79 0.61 -13.74 -0.89
C ILE A 79 2.10 -13.62 -1.24
N ARG A 80 2.99 -13.45 -0.25
CA ARG A 80 4.45 -13.40 -0.48
C ARG A 80 5.05 -14.80 -0.51
N ALA A 81 4.45 -15.74 0.23
CA ALA A 81 4.84 -17.14 0.21
C ALA A 81 4.34 -17.86 -1.05
N GLU A 82 3.23 -17.38 -1.63
CA GLU A 82 2.70 -17.86 -2.90
C GLU A 82 3.53 -17.36 -4.09
N GLN A 83 4.23 -18.27 -4.77
CA GLN A 83 4.79 -18.04 -6.12
C GLN A 83 3.70 -18.03 -7.21
N GLN A 84 2.48 -17.67 -6.84
CA GLN A 84 1.33 -17.76 -7.73
C GLN A 84 1.34 -16.54 -8.66
N THR A 85 1.74 -16.78 -9.90
CA THR A 85 1.53 -15.84 -10.99
C THR A 85 0.03 -15.62 -11.13
N LEU A 86 -0.39 -14.36 -11.15
CA LEU A 86 -1.78 -13.98 -11.38
C LEU A 86 -2.26 -14.60 -12.70
N GLN A 87 -3.23 -15.52 -12.62
CA GLN A 87 -3.78 -16.25 -13.77
C GLN A 87 -5.05 -15.58 -14.30
N ASP A 88 -4.94 -14.29 -14.62
CA ASP A 88 -6.03 -13.49 -15.14
C ASP A 88 -5.67 -12.95 -16.53
N PRO A 89 -6.09 -13.63 -17.61
CA PRO A 89 -5.74 -13.24 -18.98
C PRO A 89 -6.23 -11.83 -19.35
N GLU A 90 -7.40 -11.43 -18.85
CA GLU A 90 -7.97 -10.11 -19.12
C GLU A 90 -7.11 -9.03 -18.46
N PHE A 91 -6.71 -9.24 -17.21
CA PHE A 91 -5.81 -8.33 -16.54
C PHE A 91 -4.41 -8.32 -17.16
N LEU A 92 -3.87 -9.46 -17.60
CA LEU A 92 -2.57 -9.51 -18.28
C LEU A 92 -2.58 -8.71 -19.58
N MET A 93 -3.67 -8.78 -20.35
CA MET A 93 -3.85 -7.94 -21.54
C MET A 93 -3.93 -6.47 -21.17
N GLN A 94 -4.74 -6.11 -20.17
CA GLN A 94 -4.82 -4.74 -19.65
C GLN A 94 -3.45 -4.23 -19.16
N GLN A 95 -2.62 -5.07 -18.54
CA GLN A 95 -1.25 -4.68 -18.15
C GLN A 95 -0.39 -4.33 -19.35
N MET A 96 -0.50 -5.08 -20.45
CA MET A 96 0.25 -4.82 -21.68
C MET A 96 -0.21 -3.49 -22.29
N GLU A 97 -1.51 -3.26 -22.40
CA GLU A 97 -2.08 -2.01 -22.92
C GLU A 97 -1.66 -0.80 -22.09
N LEU A 98 -1.68 -0.91 -20.75
CA LEU A 98 -1.23 0.16 -19.85
C LEU A 98 0.27 0.43 -19.98
N ARG A 99 1.09 -0.59 -20.25
CA ARG A 99 2.53 -0.40 -20.46
C ARG A 99 2.81 0.26 -21.81
N GLU A 100 2.11 -0.14 -22.85
CA GLU A 100 2.20 0.49 -24.17
C GLU A 100 1.81 1.97 -24.09
N ALA A 101 0.67 2.29 -23.46
CA ALA A 101 0.25 3.67 -23.25
C ALA A 101 1.29 4.50 -22.46
N LEU A 102 1.94 3.91 -21.46
CA LEU A 102 2.99 4.58 -20.69
C LEU A 102 4.27 4.82 -21.50
N GLU A 103 4.61 3.92 -22.43
CA GLU A 103 5.71 4.11 -23.39
C GLU A 103 5.37 5.20 -24.43
N ASP A 104 4.13 5.22 -24.92
CA ASP A 104 3.65 6.19 -25.91
C ASP A 104 3.71 7.64 -25.40
N ILE A 105 3.42 7.87 -24.11
CA ILE A 105 3.52 9.21 -23.47
C ILE A 105 4.89 9.85 -23.70
N GLN A 106 5.98 9.08 -23.64
CA GLN A 106 7.35 9.59 -23.82
C GLN A 106 7.63 10.06 -25.26
N HIS A 107 6.80 9.64 -26.21
CA HIS A 107 6.95 9.92 -27.63
C HIS A 107 5.81 10.78 -28.19
N SER A 108 4.86 11.16 -27.35
CA SER A 108 3.71 11.97 -27.74
C SER A 108 4.10 13.41 -28.06
N SER A 109 3.34 14.00 -28.99
CA SER A 109 3.38 15.45 -29.24
C SER A 109 2.65 16.27 -28.18
N ASP A 110 1.82 15.64 -27.36
CA ASP A 110 1.04 16.28 -26.29
C ASP A 110 1.06 15.42 -25.01
N PRO A 111 2.22 15.34 -24.34
CA PRO A 111 2.40 14.45 -23.19
C PRO A 111 1.56 14.84 -21.97
N GLU A 112 1.25 16.13 -21.78
CA GLU A 112 0.44 16.60 -20.64
C GLU A 112 -0.98 15.99 -20.68
N ASP A 113 -1.65 16.06 -21.83
CA ASP A 113 -3.01 15.51 -22.00
C ASP A 113 -3.03 13.97 -21.86
N GLU A 114 -1.99 13.27 -22.35
CA GLU A 114 -1.89 11.82 -22.21
C GLU A 114 -1.59 11.37 -20.78
N ILE A 115 -0.75 12.13 -20.05
CA ILE A 115 -0.51 11.92 -18.62
C ILE A 115 -1.81 12.05 -17.84
N ASP A 116 -2.57 13.14 -18.04
CA ASP A 116 -3.84 13.37 -17.36
C ASP A 116 -4.85 12.24 -17.63
N ALA A 117 -4.92 11.76 -18.87
CA ALA A 117 -5.78 10.65 -19.25
C ALA A 117 -5.35 9.34 -18.57
N PHE A 118 -4.05 9.07 -18.54
CA PHE A 118 -3.48 7.87 -17.93
C PHE A 118 -3.64 7.88 -16.39
N GLU A 119 -3.44 9.03 -15.74
CA GLU A 119 -3.71 9.22 -14.31
C GLU A 119 -5.17 8.93 -13.97
N ALA A 120 -6.11 9.45 -14.78
CA ALA A 120 -7.53 9.20 -14.60
C ALA A 120 -7.87 7.70 -14.70
N GLN A 121 -7.29 7.00 -15.68
CA GLN A 121 -7.47 5.56 -15.87
C GLN A 121 -6.94 4.76 -14.67
N ILE A 122 -5.70 5.04 -14.23
CA ILE A 122 -5.09 4.42 -13.05
C ILE A 122 -5.92 4.69 -11.80
N LYS A 123 -6.40 5.92 -11.61
CA LYS A 123 -7.22 6.30 -10.45
C LYS A 123 -8.55 5.56 -10.42
N GLN A 124 -9.17 5.33 -11.57
CA GLN A 124 -10.38 4.52 -11.67
C GLN A 124 -10.10 3.07 -11.24
N LEU A 125 -9.00 2.47 -11.73
CA LEU A 125 -8.60 1.10 -11.37
C LEU A 125 -8.27 0.97 -9.87
N ASP A 126 -7.49 1.91 -9.32
CA ASP A 126 -7.18 1.97 -7.87
C ASP A 126 -8.47 2.04 -7.04
N THR A 127 -9.40 2.93 -7.40
CA THR A 127 -10.69 3.06 -6.70
C THR A 127 -11.49 1.76 -6.76
N GLN A 128 -11.56 1.14 -7.93
CA GLN A 128 -12.27 -0.13 -8.13
C GLN A 128 -11.69 -1.26 -7.27
N TYR A 129 -10.38 -1.48 -7.34
CA TYR A 129 -9.74 -2.55 -6.57
C TYR A 129 -9.76 -2.26 -5.06
N SER A 130 -9.60 -1.01 -4.65
CA SER A 130 -9.73 -0.61 -3.25
C SER A 130 -11.13 -0.88 -2.69
N ALA A 131 -12.19 -0.56 -3.44
CA ALA A 131 -13.55 -0.85 -3.01
C ALA A 131 -13.81 -2.36 -2.88
N GLN A 132 -13.35 -3.15 -3.85
CA GLN A 132 -13.46 -4.62 -3.78
C GLN A 132 -12.70 -5.18 -2.58
N LEU A 133 -11.48 -4.68 -2.30
CA LEU A 133 -10.70 -5.13 -1.16
C LEU A 133 -11.34 -4.77 0.18
N ALA A 134 -11.99 -3.60 0.28
CA ALA A 134 -12.70 -3.21 1.49
C ALA A 134 -13.82 -4.21 1.84
N GLU A 135 -14.52 -4.73 0.83
CA GLU A 135 -15.56 -5.76 0.98
C GLU A 135 -14.99 -7.16 1.21
N GLN A 136 -13.93 -7.53 0.49
CA GLN A 136 -13.38 -8.89 0.52
C GLN A 136 -12.61 -9.18 1.81
N LEU A 137 -11.85 -8.21 2.32
CA LEU A 137 -10.97 -8.39 3.48
C LEU A 137 -11.71 -8.53 4.82
N VAL A 138 -13.02 -8.28 4.85
CA VAL A 138 -13.87 -8.54 6.02
C VAL A 138 -14.51 -9.94 6.00
N SER A 139 -14.37 -10.68 4.90
CA SER A 139 -14.86 -12.05 4.77
C SER A 139 -13.96 -13.05 5.50
N GLN A 140 -14.53 -14.16 5.97
CA GLN A 140 -13.78 -15.32 6.50
C GLN A 140 -13.72 -16.49 5.51
N ASP A 141 -14.30 -16.32 4.33
CA ASP A 141 -14.30 -17.33 3.28
C ASP A 141 -12.95 -17.34 2.54
N THR A 142 -12.23 -18.47 2.60
CA THR A 142 -10.94 -18.65 1.93
C THR A 142 -11.01 -18.34 0.44
N ALA A 143 -12.10 -18.71 -0.25
CA ALA A 143 -12.23 -18.43 -1.68
C ALA A 143 -12.32 -16.91 -1.94
N VAL A 144 -12.99 -16.15 -1.06
CA VAL A 144 -13.03 -14.68 -1.14
C VAL A 144 -11.66 -14.07 -0.86
N LEU A 145 -10.92 -14.65 0.10
CA LEU A 145 -9.56 -14.19 0.43
C LEU A 145 -8.54 -14.50 -0.68
N GLU A 146 -8.70 -15.58 -1.42
CA GLU A 146 -7.92 -15.85 -2.64
C GLU A 146 -8.19 -14.81 -3.74
N VAL A 147 -9.45 -14.42 -3.93
CA VAL A 147 -9.79 -13.31 -4.86
C VAL A 147 -9.21 -11.98 -4.34
N ALA A 148 -9.22 -11.74 -3.03
CA ALA A 148 -8.57 -10.57 -2.44
C ALA A 148 -7.06 -10.57 -2.70
N ALA A 149 -6.40 -11.72 -2.63
CA ALA A 149 -4.98 -11.87 -2.96
C ALA A 149 -4.68 -11.40 -4.39
N ASP A 150 -5.51 -11.81 -5.36
CA ASP A 150 -5.39 -11.38 -6.75
C ASP A 150 -5.63 -9.88 -6.91
N ASN A 151 -6.64 -9.34 -6.24
CA ASN A 151 -6.89 -7.89 -6.23
C ASN A 151 -5.74 -7.09 -5.60
N ILE A 152 -5.05 -7.63 -4.59
CA ILE A 152 -3.83 -7.02 -4.04
C ILE A 152 -2.70 -7.03 -5.07
N ARG A 153 -2.52 -8.12 -5.82
CA ARG A 153 -1.52 -8.20 -6.91
C ARG A 153 -1.81 -7.17 -7.99
N LYS A 154 -3.07 -7.04 -8.42
CA LYS A 154 -3.53 -6.02 -9.36
C LYS A 154 -3.25 -4.62 -8.84
N LEU A 155 -3.64 -4.34 -7.59
CA LEU A 155 -3.41 -3.06 -6.95
C LEU A 155 -1.90 -2.71 -6.88
N LYS A 156 -1.04 -3.65 -6.51
CA LYS A 156 0.43 -3.46 -6.51
C LYS A 156 0.96 -3.06 -7.89
N PHE A 157 0.42 -3.65 -8.97
CA PHE A 157 0.77 -3.25 -10.32
C PHE A 157 0.34 -1.80 -10.63
N ILE A 158 -0.86 -1.38 -10.22
CA ILE A 158 -1.33 0.00 -10.38
C ILE A 158 -0.40 1.01 -9.66
N TYR A 159 0.02 0.72 -8.42
CA TYR A 159 0.99 1.58 -7.72
C TYR A 159 2.35 1.63 -8.42
N LYS A 160 2.81 0.52 -9.01
CA LYS A 160 4.05 0.49 -9.80
C LYS A 160 3.94 1.36 -11.04
N LEU A 161 2.80 1.34 -11.76
CA LEU A 161 2.58 2.23 -12.90
C LEU A 161 2.56 3.71 -12.51
N ARG A 162 1.98 4.07 -11.35
CA ARG A 162 2.04 5.45 -10.83
C ARG A 162 3.48 5.91 -10.59
N GLU A 163 4.32 5.04 -10.02
CA GLU A 163 5.73 5.35 -9.82
C GLU A 163 6.49 5.46 -11.15
N GLU A 164 6.14 4.67 -12.15
CA GLU A 164 6.70 4.74 -13.51
C GLU A 164 6.28 6.05 -14.21
N LEU A 165 4.99 6.42 -14.14
CA LEU A 165 4.46 7.66 -14.70
C LEU A 165 5.10 8.90 -14.08
N SER A 166 5.19 8.97 -12.76
CA SER A 166 5.83 10.10 -12.07
C SER A 166 7.28 10.31 -12.50
N ARG A 167 8.02 9.23 -12.81
CA ARG A 167 9.40 9.37 -13.34
C ARG A 167 9.43 9.88 -14.78
N ILE A 168 8.40 9.57 -15.57
CA ILE A 168 8.26 10.08 -16.94
C ILE A 168 7.94 11.56 -16.89
N GLU A 169 6.97 11.96 -16.07
CA GLU A 169 6.66 13.37 -15.82
C GLU A 169 7.90 14.15 -15.40
N ASP A 170 8.62 13.69 -14.37
CA ASP A 170 9.87 14.32 -13.93
C ASP A 170 10.87 14.44 -15.10
N SER A 171 11.01 13.41 -15.93
CA SER A 171 11.93 13.43 -17.09
C SER A 171 11.49 14.31 -18.26
N LEU A 172 10.19 14.61 -18.40
CA LEU A 172 9.64 15.41 -19.50
C LEU A 172 9.60 16.90 -19.16
N PHE A 173 9.46 17.23 -17.87
CA PHE A 173 9.24 18.61 -17.41
C PHE A 173 10.41 19.21 -16.60
N ASP A 174 11.46 18.44 -16.30
CA ASP A 174 12.77 18.94 -15.80
C ASP A 174 13.70 19.44 -16.93
#